data_AF-A0A5C7PPJ1-F1
#
_entry.id   AF-A0A5C7PPJ1-F1
#
_cell.length_a   1.000
_cell.length_b   1.000
_cell.length_c   1.000
_cell.angle_alpha   90.00
_cell.angle_beta   90.00
_cell.angle_gamma   90.00
#
_symmetry.space_group_name_H-M   'P 1'
#
loop_
_entity.id
_entity.type
_entity.pdbx_description
1 polymer ?
#
loop_
_entity_poly.entity_id
_entity_poly.type
_entity_poly.pdbx_seq_one_letter_code
_entity_poly.pdbx_strand_id
1 'polypeptide(L)'
;MTDFQKIVKPTLLLKGKACFAQIHDATIIVSDIPKWTNELVLEYLNGMTKVGGGVSVPASVAVFLGDSFDAGQRKLSAEWIAENGFEPAKRITMISDSLLIRGSLTAYSWLTKTEAKAFAMKDHKAMCDWITRGQIATAAQVHDALSTSFHLLGKKLP
;
A
#
# COMPACT_ATOMS: atom_id res chain seq x y z
N MET A 1 -13.58 -18.60 4.66
CA MET A 1 -13.48 -17.95 3.34
C MET A 1 -13.50 -16.45 3.62
N THR A 2 -12.38 -15.75 3.48
CA THR A 2 -12.29 -14.33 3.81
C THR A 2 -13.18 -13.55 2.86
N ASP A 3 -14.15 -12.81 3.39
CA ASP A 3 -15.06 -12.01 2.58
C ASP A 3 -14.33 -10.76 2.06
N PHE A 4 -13.88 -10.83 0.81
CA PHE A 4 -13.24 -9.73 0.10
C PHE A 4 -14.26 -8.81 -0.60
N GLN A 5 -15.53 -8.80 -0.22
CA GLN A 5 -16.54 -7.88 -0.79
C GLN A 5 -16.42 -6.45 -0.22
N LYS A 6 -15.60 -6.25 0.81
CA LYS A 6 -15.51 -4.97 1.52
C LYS A 6 -14.90 -3.86 0.67
N ILE A 7 -15.50 -2.68 0.76
CA ILE A 7 -14.94 -1.43 0.24
C ILE A 7 -14.76 -0.45 1.39
N VAL A 8 -13.52 0.00 1.58
CA VAL A 8 -13.14 1.12 2.44
C VAL A 8 -12.73 2.26 1.53
N LYS A 9 -13.52 3.34 1.54
CA LYS A 9 -13.20 4.56 0.80
C LYS A 9 -11.86 5.14 1.28
N PRO A 10 -11.08 5.80 0.41
CA PRO A 10 -9.89 6.55 0.79
C PRO A 10 -10.13 7.39 2.05
N THR A 11 -9.35 7.10 3.09
CA THR A 11 -9.50 7.66 4.42
C THR A 11 -8.15 8.18 4.89
N LEU A 12 -8.13 9.43 5.35
CA LEU A 12 -6.93 10.05 5.89
C LEU A 12 -6.54 9.40 7.23
N LEU A 13 -5.24 9.14 7.37
CA LEU A 13 -4.57 8.68 8.58
C LEU A 13 -3.47 9.67 8.97
N LEU A 14 -2.91 9.51 10.16
CA LEU A 14 -1.71 10.24 10.62
C LEU A 14 -1.84 11.75 10.43
N LYS A 15 -2.96 12.32 10.89
CA LYS A 15 -3.28 13.76 10.79
C LYS A 15 -3.23 14.28 9.35
N GLY A 16 -3.66 13.47 8.38
CA GLY A 16 -3.74 13.84 6.97
C GLY A 16 -2.41 13.72 6.21
N LYS A 17 -1.43 12.98 6.74
CA LYS A 17 -0.15 12.70 6.07
C LYS A 17 -0.08 11.34 5.39
N ALA A 18 -1.06 10.49 5.63
CA ALA A 18 -1.24 9.25 4.88
C ALA A 18 -2.71 9.07 4.52
N CYS A 19 -2.96 8.27 3.50
CA CYS A 19 -4.29 7.85 3.08
C CYS A 19 -4.30 6.34 2.88
N PHE A 20 -5.33 5.69 3.40
CA PHE A 20 -5.56 4.26 3.27
C PHE A 20 -6.89 4.01 2.56
N ALA A 21 -6.92 3.04 1.66
CA ALA A 21 -8.13 2.52 1.06
C ALA A 21 -8.06 1.00 0.95
N GLN A 22 -9.23 0.36 0.88
CA GLN A 22 -9.36 -1.05 0.53
C GLN A 22 -10.46 -1.19 -0.50
N ILE A 23 -10.15 -1.72 -1.66
CA ILE A 23 -11.09 -2.08 -2.70
C ILE A 23 -11.07 -3.59 -2.80
N HIS A 24 -12.10 -4.25 -2.27
CA HIS A 24 -12.21 -5.70 -2.25
C HIS A 24 -10.97 -6.39 -1.65
N ASP A 25 -10.19 -7.06 -2.51
CA ASP A 25 -8.98 -7.82 -2.25
C ASP A 25 -7.69 -7.02 -2.54
N ALA A 26 -7.78 -5.69 -2.72
CA ALA A 26 -6.65 -4.79 -2.89
C ALA A 26 -6.64 -3.66 -1.85
N THR A 27 -5.48 -3.42 -1.23
CA THR A 27 -5.25 -2.25 -0.37
C THR A 27 -4.39 -1.21 -1.05
N ILE A 28 -4.60 0.05 -0.71
CA ILE A 28 -3.86 1.19 -1.24
C ILE A 28 -3.39 2.05 -0.08
N ILE A 29 -2.11 2.41 -0.12
CA ILE A 29 -1.46 3.27 0.84
C ILE A 29 -0.76 4.38 0.07
N VAL A 30 -1.09 5.62 0.41
CA VAL A 30 -0.36 6.80 -0.09
C VAL A 30 0.13 7.59 1.11
N SER A 31 1.42 7.87 1.19
CA SER A 31 2.03 8.62 2.30
C SER A 31 2.86 9.79 1.80
N ASP A 32 2.68 10.94 2.44
CA ASP A 32 3.50 12.17 2.30
C ASP A 32 4.30 12.44 3.58
N ILE A 33 4.60 11.40 4.37
CA ILE A 33 5.40 11.51 5.59
C ILE A 33 6.85 11.80 5.20
N PRO A 34 7.46 12.89 5.68
CA PRO A 34 8.83 13.25 5.31
C PRO A 34 9.90 12.43 6.03
N LYS A 35 9.55 11.80 7.16
CA LYS A 35 10.43 10.91 7.92
C LYS A 35 9.60 9.96 8.77
N TRP A 36 9.79 8.66 8.58
CA TRP A 36 9.13 7.66 9.41
C TRP A 36 9.88 7.44 10.72
N THR A 37 9.13 7.27 11.81
CA THR A 37 9.62 6.75 13.08
C THR A 37 8.88 5.45 13.40
N ASN A 38 9.40 4.64 14.32
CA ASN A 38 8.75 3.39 14.71
C ASN A 38 7.35 3.64 15.30
N GLU A 39 7.18 4.73 16.04
CA GLU A 39 5.89 5.13 16.61
C GLU A 39 4.88 5.46 15.50
N LEU A 40 5.30 6.19 14.47
CA LEU A 40 4.44 6.49 13.32
C LEU A 40 4.08 5.24 12.52
N VAL A 41 5.02 4.28 12.39
CA VAL A 41 4.76 2.98 11.75
C VAL A 41 3.68 2.21 12.53
N LEU A 42 3.79 2.14 13.86
CA LEU A 42 2.79 1.46 14.68
C LEU A 42 1.44 2.20 14.68
N GLU A 43 1.43 3.53 14.76
CA GLU A 43 0.21 4.32 14.64
C GLU A 43 -0.49 4.06 13.30
N TYR A 44 0.29 3.98 12.22
CA TYR A 44 -0.18 3.65 10.89
C TYR A 44 -0.82 2.25 10.84
N LEU A 45 -0.12 1.23 11.32
CA LEU A 45 -0.58 -0.16 11.32
C LEU A 45 -1.87 -0.34 12.12
N ASN A 46 -1.97 0.30 13.29
CA ASN A 46 -3.19 0.31 14.09
C ASN A 46 -4.33 1.10 13.42
N GLY A 47 -4.01 2.20 12.73
CA GLY A 47 -4.97 2.99 11.98
C GLY A 47 -5.58 2.20 10.81
N MET A 48 -4.74 1.52 10.02
CA MET A 48 -5.20 0.72 8.89
C MET A 48 -6.06 -0.46 9.33
N THR A 49 -5.78 -1.10 10.47
CA THR A 49 -6.63 -2.22 10.95
C THR A 49 -7.94 -1.74 11.53
N LYS A 50 -7.95 -0.61 12.24
CA LYS A 50 -9.19 0.01 12.71
C LYS A 50 -10.12 0.38 11.56
N VAL A 51 -9.57 0.95 10.48
CA VAL A 51 -10.34 1.37 9.30
C VAL A 51 -10.68 0.17 8.40
N GLY A 52 -9.70 -0.70 8.14
CA GLY A 52 -9.81 -1.91 7.33
C GLY A 52 -10.57 -3.05 8.00
N GLY A 53 -10.87 -2.96 9.30
CA GLY A 53 -11.54 -4.00 10.08
C GLY A 53 -10.73 -5.28 10.24
N GLY A 54 -9.40 -5.18 10.26
CA GLY A 54 -8.51 -6.32 10.50
C GLY A 54 -8.55 -7.41 9.41
N VAL A 55 -8.71 -7.04 8.14
CA VAL A 55 -8.65 -8.01 7.04
C VAL A 55 -7.33 -7.82 6.30
N SER A 56 -6.52 -8.89 6.24
CA SER A 56 -5.42 -8.95 5.29
C SER A 56 -5.96 -9.29 3.90
N VAL A 57 -5.47 -8.58 2.88
CA VAL A 57 -5.87 -8.77 1.49
C VAL A 57 -4.68 -9.23 0.64
N PRO A 58 -4.92 -10.01 -0.43
CA PRO A 58 -3.86 -10.59 -1.23
C PRO A 58 -3.04 -9.58 -2.05
N ALA A 59 -3.59 -8.39 -2.35
CA ALA A 59 -2.93 -7.37 -3.14
C ALA A 59 -2.71 -6.05 -2.38
N SER A 60 -1.52 -5.45 -2.52
CA SER A 60 -1.17 -4.18 -1.85
C SER A 60 -0.45 -3.20 -2.78
N VAL A 61 -0.92 -1.95 -2.80
CA VAL A 61 -0.32 -0.81 -3.50
C VAL A 61 0.27 0.15 -2.48
N ALA A 62 1.57 0.42 -2.57
CA ALA A 62 2.26 1.40 -1.74
C ALA A 62 2.78 2.58 -2.55
N VAL A 63 2.52 3.79 -2.09
CA VAL A 63 3.02 5.04 -2.66
C VAL A 63 3.64 5.89 -1.56
N PHE A 64 4.94 6.12 -1.65
CA PHE A 64 5.68 6.99 -0.73
C PHE A 64 6.12 8.24 -1.49
N LEU A 65 5.44 9.37 -1.22
CA LEU A 65 5.73 10.69 -1.79
C LEU A 65 6.82 11.43 -1.00
N GLY A 66 6.94 11.12 0.29
CA GLY A 66 8.04 11.55 1.15
C GLY A 66 9.05 10.43 1.34
N ASP A 67 9.24 10.03 2.58
CA ASP A 67 10.12 8.94 2.99
C ASP A 67 9.39 7.58 2.95
N SER A 68 10.18 6.52 2.84
CA SER A 68 9.73 5.13 2.86
C SER A 68 10.23 4.42 4.11
N PHE A 69 9.62 3.32 4.51
CA PHE A 69 10.10 2.56 5.66
C PHE A 69 11.54 2.09 5.44
N ASP A 70 12.40 2.25 6.46
CA ASP A 70 13.73 1.65 6.45
C ASP A 70 13.69 0.14 6.73
N ALA A 71 14.86 -0.51 6.78
CA ALA A 71 14.94 -1.95 7.04
C ALA A 71 14.40 -2.36 8.41
N GLY A 72 14.65 -1.56 9.46
CA GLY A 72 14.16 -1.82 10.82
C GLY A 72 12.65 -1.66 10.91
N GLN A 73 12.08 -0.65 10.26
CA GLN A 73 10.65 -0.39 10.20
C GLN A 73 9.90 -1.43 9.37
N ARG A 74 10.51 -1.95 8.30
CA ARG A 74 9.96 -3.09 7.54
C ARG A 74 9.94 -4.36 8.39
N LYS A 75 11.00 -4.62 9.17
CA LYS A 75 11.04 -5.74 10.12
C LYS A 75 9.96 -5.59 11.20
N LEU A 76 9.87 -4.41 11.83
CA LEU A 76 8.83 -4.07 12.80
C LEU A 76 7.43 -4.30 12.24
N SER A 77 7.17 -3.87 11.00
CA SER A 77 5.87 -4.07 10.35
C SER A 77 5.57 -5.55 10.12
N ALA A 78 6.57 -6.34 9.70
CA ALA A 78 6.41 -7.78 9.48
C ALA A 78 6.14 -8.53 10.78
N GLU A 79 6.87 -8.20 11.86
CA GLU A 79 6.66 -8.76 13.20
C GLU A 79 5.26 -8.42 13.72
N TRP A 80 4.86 -7.14 13.60
CA TRP A 80 3.53 -6.70 14.01
C TRP A 80 2.41 -7.41 13.22
N ILE A 81 2.57 -7.58 11.91
CA ILE A 81 1.62 -8.32 11.05
C ILE A 81 1.46 -9.76 11.55
N ALA A 82 2.58 -10.44 11.83
CA ALA A 82 2.57 -11.82 12.31
C ALA A 82 1.95 -11.94 13.72
N GLU A 83 2.31 -11.05 14.64
CA GLU A 83 1.78 -11.02 16.01
C GLU A 83 0.27 -10.77 16.06
N ASN A 84 -0.28 -10.04 15.09
CA ASN A 84 -1.71 -9.77 14.98
C ASN A 84 -2.46 -10.80 14.13
N GLY A 85 -1.80 -11.90 13.72
CA GLY A 85 -2.42 -12.99 12.96
C GLY A 85 -2.79 -12.62 11.52
N PHE A 86 -2.16 -11.60 10.95
CA PHE A 86 -2.37 -11.21 9.56
C PHE A 86 -1.40 -11.95 8.64
N GLU A 87 -1.91 -12.40 7.50
CA GLU A 87 -1.07 -12.94 6.43
C GLU A 87 -0.45 -11.80 5.62
N PRO A 88 0.82 -11.86 5.21
CA PRO A 88 1.38 -10.90 4.28
C PRO A 88 0.68 -10.94 2.91
N ALA A 89 0.61 -9.78 2.25
CA ALA A 89 0.09 -9.70 0.88
C ALA A 89 0.96 -10.52 -0.09
N LYS A 90 0.31 -11.29 -0.98
CA LYS A 90 0.99 -12.18 -1.93
C LYS A 90 1.48 -11.43 -3.16
N ARG A 91 0.78 -10.35 -3.52
CA ARG A 91 1.16 -9.43 -4.60
C ARG A 91 1.30 -8.02 -4.04
N ILE A 92 2.47 -7.43 -4.25
CA ILE A 92 2.72 -6.06 -3.80
C ILE A 92 3.25 -5.22 -4.94
N THR A 93 2.87 -3.96 -4.97
CA THR A 93 3.43 -2.98 -5.88
C THR A 93 3.80 -1.70 -5.15
N MET A 94 4.82 -1.05 -5.67
CA MET A 94 5.22 0.28 -5.23
C MET A 94 5.27 1.22 -6.41
N ILE A 95 4.74 2.42 -6.21
CA ILE A 95 4.90 3.53 -7.13
C ILE A 95 5.86 4.56 -6.51
N SER A 96 6.89 4.90 -7.27
CA SER A 96 7.89 5.90 -6.86
C SER A 96 8.63 6.40 -8.11
N ASP A 97 9.00 7.67 -8.14
CA ASP A 97 9.87 8.20 -9.21
C ASP A 97 11.36 7.92 -8.97
N SER A 98 11.74 7.48 -7.76
CA SER A 98 13.10 7.04 -7.46
C SER A 98 13.42 5.67 -8.06
N LEU A 99 14.36 5.63 -9.01
CA LEU A 99 14.92 4.37 -9.55
C LEU A 99 15.47 3.43 -8.47
N LEU A 100 16.12 3.99 -7.44
CA LEU A 100 16.72 3.21 -6.34
C LEU A 100 15.66 2.43 -5.56
N ILE A 101 14.63 3.14 -5.08
CA ILE A 101 13.45 2.55 -4.43
C ILE A 101 12.80 1.48 -5.32
N ARG A 102 12.58 1.75 -6.62
CA ARG A 102 12.01 0.74 -7.53
C ARG A 102 12.90 -0.51 -7.66
N GLY A 103 14.21 -0.33 -7.80
CA GLY A 103 15.18 -1.43 -7.84
C GLY A 103 15.21 -2.26 -6.55
N SER A 104 15.02 -1.63 -5.39
CA SER A 104 14.97 -2.33 -4.11
C SER A 104 13.79 -3.30 -4.01
N LEU A 105 12.62 -2.96 -4.57
CA LEU A 105 11.47 -3.86 -4.60
C LEU A 105 11.70 -5.05 -5.54
N THR A 106 12.37 -4.81 -6.67
CA THR A 106 12.78 -5.88 -7.56
C THR A 106 13.70 -6.87 -6.84
N ALA A 107 14.71 -6.39 -6.12
CA ALA A 107 15.56 -7.24 -5.30
C ALA A 107 14.76 -8.01 -4.22
N TYR A 108 13.82 -7.34 -3.54
CA TYR A 108 12.94 -7.96 -2.55
C TYR A 108 12.13 -9.13 -3.14
N SER A 109 11.62 -9.00 -4.36
CA SER A 109 10.86 -10.06 -5.05
C SER A 109 11.66 -11.36 -5.21
N TRP A 110 12.97 -11.26 -5.45
CA TRP A 110 13.86 -12.42 -5.61
C TRP A 110 14.08 -13.17 -4.31
N LEU A 111 13.99 -12.48 -3.17
CA LEU A 111 14.28 -13.03 -1.84
C LEU A 111 13.04 -13.64 -1.17
N THR A 112 11.84 -13.14 -1.47
CA THR A 112 10.65 -13.41 -0.65
C THR A 112 9.58 -14.27 -1.32
N LYS A 113 9.76 -14.64 -2.59
CA LYS A 113 8.74 -15.31 -3.43
C LYS A 113 7.42 -14.53 -3.55
N THR A 114 7.34 -13.32 -3.00
CA THR A 114 6.23 -12.39 -3.19
C THR A 114 6.24 -11.90 -4.64
N GLU A 115 5.07 -11.90 -5.28
CA GLU A 115 4.93 -11.30 -6.61
C GLU A 115 5.02 -9.77 -6.44
N ALA A 116 6.21 -9.20 -6.65
CA ALA A 116 6.42 -7.77 -6.47
C ALA A 116 6.88 -7.08 -7.75
N LYS A 117 6.29 -5.91 -8.04
CA LYS A 117 6.68 -5.08 -9.18
C LYS A 117 6.57 -3.61 -8.83
N ALA A 118 7.62 -2.85 -9.16
CA ALA A 118 7.61 -1.40 -9.00
C ALA A 118 7.30 -0.69 -10.32
N PHE A 119 6.63 0.47 -10.23
CA PHE A 119 6.26 1.31 -11.36
C PHE A 119 6.71 2.75 -11.12
N ALA A 120 7.02 3.49 -12.19
CA ALA A 120 7.15 4.94 -12.09
C ALA A 120 5.76 5.56 -11.91
N MET A 121 5.70 6.79 -11.38
CA MET A 121 4.42 7.43 -11.07
C MET A 121 3.54 7.59 -12.33
N LYS A 122 4.15 7.98 -13.46
CA LYS A 122 3.50 8.10 -14.77
C LYS A 122 2.86 6.80 -15.29
N ASP A 123 3.28 5.65 -14.78
CA ASP A 123 2.82 4.33 -15.22
C ASP A 123 1.69 3.79 -14.31
N HIS A 124 1.03 4.66 -13.54
CA HIS A 124 0.01 4.29 -12.56
C HIS A 124 -1.15 3.46 -13.14
N LYS A 125 -1.53 3.67 -14.41
CA LYS A 125 -2.55 2.85 -15.07
C LYS A 125 -2.09 1.41 -15.29
N ALA A 126 -0.87 1.23 -15.80
CA ALA A 126 -0.28 -0.09 -15.98
C ALA A 126 -0.05 -0.82 -14.63
N MET A 127 0.22 -0.06 -13.56
CA MET A 127 0.24 -0.59 -12.21
C MET A 127 -1.13 -1.14 -11.80
N CYS A 128 -2.20 -0.37 -12.01
CA CYS A 128 -3.56 -0.78 -11.69
C CYS A 128 -3.94 -2.07 -12.43
N ASP A 129 -3.67 -2.16 -13.73
CA ASP A 129 -3.93 -3.37 -14.52
C ASP A 129 -3.17 -4.59 -13.98
N TRP A 130 -1.91 -4.40 -13.58
CA TRP A 130 -1.07 -5.47 -13.08
C TRP A 130 -1.50 -5.96 -11.71
N ILE A 131 -1.75 -5.05 -10.76
CA ILE A 131 -2.08 -5.41 -9.38
C ILE A 131 -3.41 -6.16 -9.30
N THR A 132 -4.38 -5.79 -10.16
CA THR A 132 -5.72 -6.39 -10.18
C THR A 132 -5.85 -7.68 -10.99
N ARG A 133 -4.76 -8.21 -11.55
CA ARG A 133 -4.84 -9.43 -12.37
C ARG A 133 -5.35 -10.64 -11.57
N GLY A 134 -6.52 -11.16 -11.94
CA GLY A 134 -7.16 -12.26 -11.21
C GLY A 134 -7.58 -11.88 -9.79
N GLN A 135 -7.83 -10.60 -9.54
CA GLN A 135 -8.44 -10.06 -8.32
C GLN A 135 -9.90 -9.71 -8.57
N ILE A 136 -10.68 -9.50 -7.51
CA ILE A 136 -12.06 -8.99 -7.54
C ILE A 136 -12.04 -7.49 -7.86
N ALA A 137 -11.11 -6.75 -7.26
CA ALA A 137 -10.91 -5.33 -7.56
C ALA A 137 -10.61 -5.12 -9.05
N THR A 138 -11.26 -4.15 -9.69
CA THR A 138 -10.96 -3.76 -11.06
C THR A 138 -9.90 -2.67 -11.11
N ALA A 139 -9.14 -2.61 -12.22
CA ALA A 139 -8.14 -1.56 -12.43
C ALA A 139 -8.74 -0.15 -12.32
N ALA A 140 -9.95 0.06 -12.82
CA ALA A 140 -10.68 1.33 -12.72
C ALA A 140 -10.98 1.72 -11.26
N GLN A 141 -11.50 0.79 -10.45
CA GLN A 141 -11.79 1.08 -9.03
C GLN A 141 -10.51 1.38 -8.24
N VAL A 142 -9.43 0.62 -8.47
CA VAL A 142 -8.13 0.87 -7.83
C VAL A 142 -7.57 2.22 -8.24
N HIS A 143 -7.67 2.57 -9.53
CA HIS A 143 -7.24 3.85 -10.05
C HIS A 143 -8.03 5.03 -9.45
N ASP A 144 -9.35 4.91 -9.35
CA ASP A 144 -10.21 5.94 -8.77
C ASP A 144 -9.91 6.16 -7.28
N ALA A 145 -9.68 5.07 -6.54
CA ALA A 145 -9.27 5.13 -5.15
C ALA A 145 -7.87 5.74 -4.98
N LEU A 146 -6.94 5.45 -5.88
CA LEU A 146 -5.61 6.07 -5.92
C LEU A 146 -5.71 7.58 -6.19
N SER A 147 -6.45 7.98 -7.22
CA SER A 147 -6.68 9.39 -7.57
C SER A 147 -7.31 10.17 -6.41
N THR A 148 -8.34 9.59 -5.79
CA THR A 148 -8.99 10.19 -4.61
C THR A 148 -8.02 10.30 -3.43
N SER A 149 -7.16 9.30 -3.20
CA SER A 149 -6.15 9.34 -2.14
C SER A 149 -5.14 10.47 -2.34
N PHE A 150 -4.70 10.71 -3.58
CA PHE A 150 -3.84 11.85 -3.92
C PHE A 150 -4.56 13.18 -3.65
N HIS A 151 -5.82 13.29 -4.10
CA HIS A 151 -6.63 14.48 -3.90
C HIS A 151 -6.81 14.82 -2.41
N LEU A 152 -7.14 13.83 -1.58
CA LEU A 152 -7.28 14.00 -0.13
C LEU A 152 -5.99 14.47 0.56
N LEU A 153 -4.82 14.13 0.00
CA LEU A 153 -3.51 14.58 0.48
C LEU A 153 -3.08 15.93 -0.12
N GLY A 154 -3.94 16.59 -0.89
CA GLY A 154 -3.61 17.84 -1.58
C GLY A 154 -2.56 17.67 -2.69
N LYS A 155 -2.48 16.47 -3.27
CA LYS A 155 -1.55 16.13 -4.35
C LYS A 155 -2.31 15.85 -5.64
N LYS A 156 -1.59 15.82 -6.76
CA LYS A 156 -2.12 15.41 -8.06
C LYS A 156 -1.41 14.13 -8.49
N LEU A 157 -2.20 13.12 -8.87
CA LEU A 157 -1.67 11.96 -9.57
C LEU A 157 -1.26 12.42 -10.98
N PRO A 158 0.03 12.30 -11.36
CA PRO A 158 0.56 12.89 -12.59
C PRO A 158 0.12 12.15 -13.86
#